data_AF-A0A1S8D2E8-F1
#
_entry.id   AF-A0A1S8D2E8-F1
#
_cell.length_a   1.000
_cell.length_b   1.000
_cell.length_c   1.000
_cell.angle_alpha   90.00
_cell.angle_beta   90.00
_cell.angle_gamma   90.00
#
_symmetry.space_group_name_H-M   'P 1'
#
loop_
_entity.id
_entity.type
_entity.pdbx_description
1 polymer ?
#
loop_
_entity_poly.entity_id
_entity_poly.type
_entity_poly.pdbx_seq_one_letter_code
_entity_poly.pdbx_strand_id
1 'polypeptide(L)'
;MAKSPTPPGDLDPFRESMKIFSDMRFGAMPDLEGLAAAQRRNLEALSAANRVALEGAQAVAKRHMEIMQQSMAEMTDAMRSVTEQGDPKEKAARQAEILKATYERAVSNIRELADLIQKSNGEALNLLNRRFTEAMDEVKSIMSNKG
;
A
#
# COMPACT_ATOMS: atom_id res chain seq x y z
N MET A 1 10.45 68.10 52.17
CA MET A 1 11.06 66.77 51.91
C MET A 1 10.11 65.99 51.01
N ALA A 2 10.58 65.58 49.83
CA ALA A 2 9.77 65.07 48.72
C ALA A 2 9.38 63.59 48.92
N LYS A 3 8.14 63.24 48.58
CA LYS A 3 7.69 61.85 48.42
C LYS A 3 8.20 61.33 47.07
N SER A 4 9.01 60.27 47.10
CA SER A 4 9.42 59.54 45.89
C SER A 4 8.21 58.84 45.27
N PRO A 5 8.04 58.86 43.93
CA PRO A 5 6.90 58.24 43.28
C PRO A 5 7.10 56.73 43.19
N THR A 6 6.05 55.97 43.49
CA THR A 6 5.92 54.56 43.11
C THR A 6 5.99 54.44 41.57
N PRO A 7 6.79 53.52 41.01
CA PRO A 7 6.82 53.34 39.56
C PRO A 7 5.48 52.74 39.09
N PRO A 8 4.88 53.25 38.00
CA PRO A 8 3.71 52.65 37.39
C PRO A 8 4.14 51.57 36.38
N GLY A 9 3.58 50.37 36.52
CA GLY A 9 3.56 49.37 35.45
C GLY A 9 4.31 48.07 35.74
N ASP A 10 3.70 47.17 36.51
CA ASP A 10 3.97 45.74 36.40
C ASP A 10 3.20 45.18 35.19
N LEU A 11 3.58 45.61 34.00
CA LEU A 11 3.30 44.87 32.77
C LEU A 11 4.60 44.14 32.44
N ASP A 12 4.78 42.96 33.06
CA ASP A 12 5.87 42.07 32.71
C ASP A 12 5.61 41.58 31.26
N PRO A 13 6.33 42.11 30.25
CA PRO A 13 6.02 41.88 28.85
C PRO A 13 6.14 40.40 28.49
N PHE A 14 6.97 39.67 29.25
CA PHE A 14 7.10 38.23 29.13
C PHE A 14 5.80 37.52 29.51
N ARG A 15 5.15 37.94 30.61
CA ARG A 15 3.90 37.35 31.08
C ARG A 15 2.72 37.64 30.16
N GLU A 16 2.68 38.84 29.59
CA GLU A 16 1.67 39.23 28.60
C GLU A 16 1.90 38.50 27.26
N SER A 17 3.16 38.35 26.83
CA SER A 17 3.52 37.52 25.67
C SER A 17 3.15 36.05 25.86
N MET A 18 3.34 35.51 27.06
CA MET A 18 2.95 34.15 27.42
C MET A 18 1.43 33.98 27.46
N LYS A 19 0.69 35.01 27.91
CA LYS A 19 -0.78 35.01 27.90
C LYS A 19 -1.32 35.07 26.47
N ILE A 20 -0.80 35.94 25.62
CA ILE A 20 -1.16 36.01 24.20
C ILE A 20 -0.83 34.68 23.50
N PHE A 21 0.34 34.10 23.79
CA PHE A 21 0.72 32.80 23.26
C PHE A 21 -0.21 31.67 23.74
N SER A 22 -0.61 31.70 25.02
CA SER A 22 -1.55 30.74 25.60
C SER A 22 -2.96 30.91 25.03
N ASP A 23 -3.48 32.13 24.97
CA ASP A 23 -4.81 32.43 24.42
C ASP A 23 -4.88 32.11 22.92
N MET A 24 -3.78 32.32 22.18
CA MET A 24 -3.66 31.90 20.77
C MET A 24 -3.60 30.37 20.64
N ARG A 25 -2.96 29.66 21.59
CA ARG A 25 -2.90 28.19 21.61
C ARG A 25 -4.24 27.57 22.02
N PHE A 26 -4.98 28.19 22.94
CA PHE A 26 -6.31 27.73 23.39
C PHE A 26 -7.42 28.11 22.40
N GLY A 27 -7.34 29.25 21.72
CA GLY A 27 -8.26 29.64 20.65
C GLY A 27 -8.02 28.93 19.32
N ALA A 28 -6.91 28.18 19.20
CA ALA A 28 -6.52 27.44 18.01
C ALA A 28 -6.30 25.94 18.26
N MET A 29 -6.86 25.36 19.34
CA MET A 29 -6.85 23.91 19.48
C MET A 29 -7.80 23.32 18.42
N PRO A 30 -7.28 22.62 17.39
CA PRO A 30 -8.13 21.99 16.38
C PRO A 30 -9.04 20.96 17.07
N ASP A 31 -10.19 20.66 16.45
CA ASP A 31 -11.12 19.62 16.88
C ASP A 31 -10.36 18.31 17.18
N LEU A 32 -10.14 18.04 18.47
CA LEU A 32 -9.34 16.90 18.93
C LEU A 32 -10.05 15.58 18.64
N GLU A 33 -11.39 15.57 18.65
CA GLU A 33 -12.18 14.39 18.29
C GLU A 33 -12.08 14.11 16.80
N GLY A 34 -12.20 15.15 15.96
CA GLY A 34 -11.99 15.06 14.52
C GLY A 34 -10.59 14.56 14.16
N LEU A 35 -9.55 15.06 14.85
CA LEU A 35 -8.17 14.63 14.65
C LEU A 35 -7.96 13.16 15.08
N ALA A 36 -8.50 12.76 16.23
CA ALA A 36 -8.42 11.38 16.70
C ALA A 36 -9.15 10.40 15.75
N ALA A 37 -10.31 10.79 15.24
CA ALA A 37 -11.05 10.03 14.24
C ALA A 37 -10.27 9.92 12.91
N ALA A 38 -9.65 11.00 12.45
CA ALA A 38 -8.80 11.00 11.25
C ALA A 38 -7.59 10.06 11.41
N GLN A 39 -6.94 10.06 12.58
CA GLN A 39 -5.83 9.14 12.87
C GLN A 39 -6.29 7.67 12.88
N ARG A 40 -7.45 7.39 13.48
CA ARG A 40 -8.04 6.05 13.44
C ARG A 40 -8.30 5.58 12.00
N ARG A 41 -8.90 6.43 11.15
CA ARG A 41 -9.13 6.13 9.73
C ARG A 41 -7.83 5.90 8.96
N ASN A 42 -6.77 6.64 9.27
CA ASN A 42 -5.45 6.44 8.66
C ASN A 42 -4.89 5.05 9.00
N LEU A 43 -4.98 4.64 10.27
CA LEU A 43 -4.52 3.30 10.70
C LEU A 43 -5.34 2.18 10.05
N GLU A 44 -6.66 2.37 9.94
CA GLU A 44 -7.55 1.42 9.27
C GLU A 44 -7.19 1.28 7.78
N ALA A 45 -6.94 2.39 7.08
CA ALA A 45 -6.54 2.36 5.67
C ALA A 45 -5.16 1.70 5.45
N LEU A 46 -4.18 2.00 6.31
CA LEU A 46 -2.86 1.36 6.27
C LEU A 46 -2.96 -0.14 6.54
N SER A 47 -3.76 -0.54 7.52
CA SER A 47 -4.02 -1.95 7.83
C SER A 47 -4.68 -2.68 6.66
N ALA A 48 -5.69 -2.06 6.03
CA ALA A 48 -6.37 -2.61 4.86
C ALA A 48 -5.42 -2.75 3.66
N ALA A 49 -4.60 -1.73 3.37
CA ALA A 49 -3.61 -1.80 2.29
C ALA A 49 -2.56 -2.90 2.53
N ASN A 50 -2.06 -3.02 3.78
CA ASN A 50 -1.15 -4.10 4.15
C ASN A 50 -1.78 -5.48 4.00
N ARG A 51 -3.06 -5.63 4.36
CA ARG A 51 -3.78 -6.89 4.19
C ARG A 51 -3.87 -7.28 2.72
N VAL A 52 -4.24 -6.34 1.83
CA VAL A 52 -4.30 -6.58 0.38
C VAL A 52 -2.93 -6.96 -0.19
N ALA A 53 -1.86 -6.30 0.26
CA ALA A 53 -0.50 -6.65 -0.15
C ALA A 53 -0.11 -8.08 0.30
N LEU A 54 -0.46 -8.46 1.53
CA LEU A 54 -0.20 -9.81 2.06
C LEU A 54 -1.02 -10.88 1.32
N GLU A 55 -2.30 -10.62 1.05
CA GLU A 55 -3.16 -11.52 0.26
C GLU A 55 -2.61 -11.69 -1.16
N GLY A 56 -2.10 -10.61 -1.78
CA GLY A 56 -1.41 -10.68 -3.06
C GLY A 56 -0.13 -11.50 -3.03
N ALA A 57 0.72 -11.31 -2.02
CA ALA A 57 1.92 -12.12 -1.84
C ALA A 57 1.61 -13.62 -1.67
N GLN A 58 0.55 -13.95 -0.91
CA GLN A 58 0.06 -15.32 -0.79
C GLN A 58 -0.44 -15.88 -2.11
N ALA A 59 -1.18 -15.09 -2.90
CA ALA A 59 -1.65 -15.51 -4.22
C ALA A 59 -0.49 -15.81 -5.18
N VAL A 60 0.54 -14.94 -5.20
CA VAL A 60 1.76 -15.16 -5.98
C VAL A 60 2.49 -16.43 -5.53
N ALA A 61 2.67 -16.62 -4.23
CA ALA A 61 3.33 -17.82 -3.69
C ALA A 61 2.57 -19.11 -4.06
N LYS A 62 1.24 -19.10 -3.93
CA LYS A 62 0.39 -20.21 -4.35
C LYS A 62 0.56 -20.50 -5.84
N ARG A 63 0.51 -19.48 -6.69
CA ARG A 63 0.66 -19.66 -8.14
C ARG A 63 2.05 -20.18 -8.50
N HIS A 64 3.09 -19.72 -7.82
CA HIS A 64 4.45 -20.23 -8.01
C HIS A 64 4.56 -21.73 -7.70
N MET A 65 3.90 -22.21 -6.64
CA MET A 65 3.85 -23.64 -6.32
C MET A 65 3.09 -24.46 -7.38
N GLU A 66 1.99 -23.93 -7.91
CA GLU A 66 1.25 -24.59 -9.00
C GLU A 66 2.10 -24.73 -10.26
N ILE A 67 2.85 -23.68 -10.63
CA ILE A 67 3.80 -23.70 -11.75
C ILE A 67 4.89 -24.76 -11.52
N MET A 68 5.39 -24.87 -10.28
CA MET A 68 6.39 -25.89 -9.93
C MET A 68 5.84 -27.31 -10.07
N GLN A 69 4.63 -27.57 -9.57
CA GLN A 69 3.96 -28.87 -9.71
C GLN A 69 3.75 -29.23 -11.19
N GLN A 70 3.30 -28.26 -11.99
CA GLN A 70 3.14 -28.43 -13.43
C GLN A 70 4.48 -28.75 -14.11
N SER A 71 5.55 -28.05 -13.76
CA SER A 71 6.90 -28.29 -14.32
C SER A 71 7.42 -29.70 -13.99
N MET A 72 7.15 -30.21 -12.78
CA MET A 72 7.52 -31.59 -12.40
C MET A 72 6.73 -32.64 -13.20
N ALA A 73 5.45 -32.38 -13.50
CA ALA A 73 4.65 -33.24 -14.35
C ALA A 73 5.19 -33.25 -15.79
N GLU A 74 5.48 -32.07 -16.35
CA GLU A 74 6.06 -31.94 -17.69
C GLU A 74 7.42 -32.64 -17.81
N MET A 75 8.27 -32.56 -16.79
CA MET A 75 9.55 -33.29 -16.75
C MET A 75 9.35 -34.81 -16.75
N THR A 76 8.34 -35.30 -16.03
CA THR A 76 8.00 -36.73 -15.99
C THR A 76 7.53 -37.22 -17.36
N ASP A 77 6.67 -36.45 -18.02
CA ASP A 77 6.17 -36.75 -19.36
C ASP A 77 7.29 -36.71 -20.40
N ALA A 78 8.19 -35.72 -20.30
CA ALA A 78 9.37 -35.63 -21.16
C ALA A 78 10.26 -36.87 -21.01
N MET A 79 10.53 -37.32 -19.78
CA MET A 79 11.30 -38.55 -19.53
C MET A 79 10.63 -39.79 -20.13
N ARG A 80 9.30 -39.89 -20.06
CA ARG A 80 8.53 -40.97 -20.70
C ARG A 80 8.67 -40.94 -22.22
N SER A 81 8.57 -39.76 -22.83
CA SER A 81 8.68 -39.58 -24.28
C SER A 81 10.05 -39.99 -24.86
N VAL A 82 11.12 -39.88 -24.06
CA VAL A 82 12.47 -40.32 -24.47
C VAL A 82 12.56 -41.84 -24.63
N THR A 83 11.76 -42.60 -23.87
CA THR A 83 11.73 -44.07 -23.93
C THR A 83 10.82 -44.61 -25.03
N GLU A 84 10.05 -43.75 -25.73
CA GLU A 84 9.15 -44.16 -26.80
C GLU A 84 9.91 -44.46 -28.12
N GLN A 85 9.62 -45.62 -28.70
CA GLN A 85 10.11 -46.03 -30.03
C GLN A 85 9.24 -45.41 -31.14
N GLY A 86 9.83 -44.98 -32.26
CA GLY A 86 9.09 -44.35 -33.36
C GLY A 86 9.98 -43.79 -34.47
N ASP A 87 9.37 -43.38 -35.60
CA ASP A 87 10.05 -42.84 -36.79
C ASP A 87 10.75 -41.49 -36.50
N PRO A 88 11.96 -41.23 -37.05
CA PRO A 88 12.68 -39.97 -36.85
C PRO A 88 11.90 -38.70 -37.20
N LYS A 89 11.07 -38.71 -38.24
CA LYS A 89 10.25 -37.56 -38.66
C LYS A 89 9.10 -37.30 -37.67
N GLU A 90 8.46 -38.36 -37.18
CA GLU A 90 7.43 -38.25 -36.14
C GLU A 90 8.01 -37.71 -34.84
N LYS A 91 9.22 -38.15 -34.47
CA LYS A 91 9.95 -37.62 -33.32
C LYS A 91 10.25 -36.13 -33.46
N ALA A 92 10.71 -35.68 -34.64
CA ALA A 92 10.99 -34.27 -34.89
C ALA A 92 9.72 -33.40 -34.81
N ALA A 93 8.61 -33.85 -35.40
CA ALA A 93 7.33 -33.16 -35.32
C ALA A 93 6.83 -33.02 -33.87
N ARG A 94 6.85 -34.14 -33.12
CA ARG A 94 6.46 -34.16 -31.70
C ARG A 94 7.34 -33.25 -30.84
N GLN A 95 8.65 -33.20 -31.10
CA GLN A 95 9.56 -32.32 -30.37
C GLN A 95 9.28 -30.83 -30.64
N ALA A 96 8.91 -30.48 -31.87
CA ALA A 96 8.48 -29.12 -32.21
C ALA A 96 7.16 -28.74 -31.52
N GLU A 97 6.19 -29.67 -31.44
CA GLU A 97 4.93 -29.46 -30.70
C GLU A 97 5.16 -29.26 -29.20
N ILE A 98 6.01 -30.09 -28.58
CA ILE A 98 6.37 -29.96 -27.17
C ILE A 98 7.04 -28.60 -26.91
N LEU A 99 8.01 -28.22 -27.74
CA LEU A 99 8.71 -26.93 -27.61
C LEU A 99 7.74 -25.75 -27.69
N LYS A 100 6.83 -25.78 -28.68
CA LYS A 100 5.80 -24.75 -28.84
C LYS A 100 4.90 -24.68 -27.59
N ALA A 101 4.41 -25.82 -27.12
CA ALA A 101 3.51 -25.88 -25.97
C ALA A 101 4.19 -25.39 -24.68
N THR A 102 5.45 -25.77 -24.45
CA THR A 102 6.24 -25.28 -23.30
C THR A 102 6.46 -23.78 -23.38
N TYR A 103 6.74 -23.23 -24.56
CA TYR A 103 6.89 -21.79 -24.75
C TYR A 103 5.59 -21.02 -24.44
N GLU A 104 4.46 -21.46 -25.01
CA GLU A 104 3.15 -20.84 -24.77
C GLU A 104 2.79 -20.84 -23.28
N ARG A 105 3.06 -21.95 -22.57
CA ARG A 105 2.84 -22.04 -21.12
C ARG A 105 3.76 -21.13 -20.33
N ALA A 106 5.05 -21.07 -20.65
CA ALA A 106 5.99 -20.19 -19.97
C ALA A 106 5.54 -18.72 -20.07
N VAL A 107 5.10 -18.29 -21.26
CA VAL A 107 4.55 -16.94 -21.46
C VAL A 107 3.27 -16.73 -20.66
N SER A 108 2.35 -17.71 -20.63
CA SER A 108 1.13 -17.62 -19.81
C SER A 108 1.45 -17.45 -18.32
N ASN A 109 2.36 -18.28 -17.79
CA ASN A 109 2.77 -18.25 -16.40
C ASN A 109 3.37 -16.88 -16.01
N ILE A 110 4.21 -16.29 -16.87
CA ILE A 110 4.79 -14.96 -16.63
C ILE A 110 3.70 -13.88 -16.61
N ARG A 111 2.74 -13.93 -17.54
CA ARG A 111 1.62 -12.97 -17.59
C ARG A 111 0.75 -13.05 -16.34
N GLU A 112 0.34 -14.24 -15.94
CA GLU A 112 -0.48 -14.44 -14.75
C GLU A 112 0.20 -13.96 -13.46
N LEU A 113 1.51 -14.23 -13.32
CA LEU A 113 2.27 -13.72 -12.18
C LEU A 113 2.37 -12.19 -12.20
N ALA A 114 2.59 -11.58 -13.38
CA ALA A 114 2.62 -10.13 -13.53
C ALA A 114 1.26 -9.51 -13.18
N ASP A 115 0.16 -10.10 -13.66
CA ASP A 115 -1.20 -9.64 -13.38
C ASP A 115 -1.53 -9.69 -11.88
N LEU A 116 -1.15 -10.78 -11.19
CA LEU A 116 -1.33 -10.91 -9.74
C LEU A 116 -0.58 -9.82 -8.95
N ILE A 117 0.68 -9.56 -9.32
CA ILE A 117 1.51 -8.54 -8.68
C ILE A 117 0.93 -7.14 -8.94
N GLN A 118 0.59 -6.83 -10.19
CA GLN A 118 0.04 -5.54 -10.57
C GLN A 118 -1.30 -5.27 -9.91
N LYS A 119 -2.18 -6.28 -9.85
CA LYS A 119 -3.49 -6.16 -9.20
C LYS A 119 -3.37 -5.86 -7.72
N SER A 120 -2.58 -6.63 -6.97
CA SER A 120 -2.40 -6.43 -5.52
C SER A 120 -1.81 -5.04 -5.21
N ASN A 121 -0.78 -4.63 -5.95
CA ASN A 121 -0.19 -3.31 -5.79
C ASN A 121 -1.17 -2.19 -6.14
N GLY A 122 -1.93 -2.34 -7.23
CA GLY A 122 -2.94 -1.37 -7.65
C GLY A 122 -4.07 -1.21 -6.62
N GLU A 123 -4.59 -2.31 -6.09
CA GLU A 123 -5.64 -2.31 -5.06
C GLU A 123 -5.15 -1.64 -3.76
N ALA A 124 -3.94 -1.98 -3.29
CA ALA A 124 -3.35 -1.35 -2.12
C ALA A 124 -3.13 0.16 -2.31
N LEU A 125 -2.59 0.58 -3.47
CA LEU A 125 -2.38 1.99 -3.78
C LEU A 125 -3.70 2.76 -3.90
N ASN A 126 -4.75 2.14 -4.45
CA ASN A 126 -6.07 2.76 -4.54
C ASN A 126 -6.67 3.06 -3.16
N LEU A 127 -6.49 2.15 -2.19
CA LEU A 127 -6.93 2.38 -0.80
C LEU A 127 -6.18 3.58 -0.18
N LEU A 128 -4.87 3.65 -0.37
CA LEU A 128 -4.06 4.75 0.15
C LEU A 128 -4.38 6.09 -0.52
N ASN A 129 -4.54 6.12 -1.85
CA ASN A 129 -4.91 7.32 -2.60
C ASN A 129 -6.29 7.85 -2.19
N ARG A 130 -7.26 6.94 -2.02
CA ARG A 130 -8.58 7.31 -1.51
C ARG A 130 -8.47 7.97 -0.14
N ARG A 131 -7.75 7.34 0.79
CA ARG A 131 -7.58 7.88 2.14
C ARG A 131 -6.84 9.22 2.14
N PHE A 132 -5.84 9.38 1.28
CA PHE A 132 -5.14 10.65 1.11
C PHE A 132 -6.10 11.76 0.66
N THR A 133 -6.96 11.48 -0.31
CA THR A 133 -7.96 12.44 -0.80
C THR A 133 -8.94 12.83 0.32
N GLU A 134 -9.48 11.83 1.03
CA GLU A 134 -10.37 12.05 2.18
C GLU A 134 -9.68 12.86 3.29
N ALA A 135 -8.39 12.63 3.55
CA ALA A 135 -7.63 13.39 4.54
C ALA A 135 -7.47 14.86 4.15
N MET A 136 -7.33 15.17 2.86
CA MET A 136 -7.28 16.57 2.38
C MET A 136 -8.63 17.27 2.54
N ASP A 137 -9.74 16.57 2.31
CA ASP A 137 -11.08 17.09 2.56
C ASP A 137 -11.33 17.33 4.06
N GLU A 138 -10.85 16.42 4.92
CA GLU A 138 -10.91 16.58 6.38
C GLU A 138 -10.11 17.81 6.85
N VAL A 139 -8.89 18.01 6.33
CA VAL A 139 -8.09 19.22 6.62
C VAL A 139 -8.83 20.48 6.20
N LYS A 140 -9.40 20.49 4.99
CA LYS A 140 -10.18 21.63 4.50
C LYS A 140 -11.39 21.90 5.39
N SER A 141 -12.10 20.86 5.83
CA SER A 141 -13.24 20.97 6.74
C SER A 141 -12.83 21.58 8.07
N ILE A 142 -11.77 21.06 8.70
CA ILE A 142 -11.24 21.58 9.98
C ILE A 142 -10.84 23.05 9.85
N MET A 143 -10.22 23.45 8.73
CA MET A 143 -9.85 24.85 8.48
C MET A 143 -11.04 25.76 8.18
N SER A 144 -12.12 25.20 7.61
CA SER A 144 -13.33 25.96 7.21
C SER A 144 -14.37 26.03 8.32
N ASN A 145 -14.33 25.14 9.33
CA ASN A 145 -15.18 25.17 10.52
C ASN A 145 -14.81 26.30 11.52
N LYS A 146 -14.18 27.38 11.03
CA LYS A 146 -14.19 28.68 11.70
C LYS A 146 -15.58 29.29 11.55
N GLY A 147 -16.47 28.92 12.45
CA GLY A 147 -17.77 29.55 12.70
C GLY A 147 -18.03 29.58 14.19
#